data_AF-A0A6P3EWN8-F1
#
_entry.id   AF-A0A6P3EWN8-F1
#
_cell.length_a   1.000
_cell.length_b   1.000
_cell.length_c   1.000
_cell.angle_alpha   90.00
_cell.angle_beta   90.00
_cell.angle_gamma   90.00
#
_symmetry.space_group_name_H-M   'P 1'
#
loop_
_entity.id
_entity.type
_entity.pdbx_description
1 polymer ?
#
loop_
_entity_poly.entity_id
_entity_poly.type
_entity_poly.pdbx_seq_one_letter_code
_entity_poly.pdbx_strand_id
1 'polypeptide(L)'
;MFVIVRYTKMKTATNIYIFNLALADALVTTTMPFQSTVYLMNSWPFGDVLCKIVISIDYYNMFTSIFTLTMMSVDRYIAVCHPVKALDFRTPLKAKIINICIWLLSSSVGISAIVLGGTKVREDVDVIECSLQFPDEHYAWWDLFMKICVFVFAFVIPVLIIIVCYTLMILRLKSVRLLSGSREKDRNLRRITRLVLVVVAVFITCWTPIHIFILVEALGSVSHSTAALSSYYFCIALGYTNSSLNPILYAFLDENFKRCFRDFCFPIRSRMERQSTSRVRHTVQDPGYARDVDGMNKPV
;
A
#
# COMPACT_ATOMS: atom_id res chain seq x y z
N MET A 1 -5.57 -6.40 -7.49
CA MET A 1 -6.45 -5.55 -8.31
C MET A 1 -7.70 -6.29 -8.83
N PHE A 2 -7.57 -7.36 -9.63
CA PHE A 2 -8.70 -8.10 -10.24
C PHE A 2 -9.82 -8.52 -9.26
N VAL A 3 -9.46 -9.08 -8.10
CA VAL A 3 -10.43 -9.52 -7.07
C VAL A 3 -11.34 -8.39 -6.59
N ILE A 4 -10.82 -7.17 -6.43
CA ILE A 4 -11.59 -6.04 -5.91
C ILE A 4 -12.61 -5.54 -6.93
N VAL A 5 -12.25 -5.56 -8.22
CA VAL A 5 -13.14 -5.17 -9.33
C VAL A 5 -14.25 -6.20 -9.51
N ARG A 6 -13.91 -7.50 -9.45
CA ARG A 6 -14.81 -8.61 -9.78
C ARG A 6 -15.85 -8.94 -8.70
N TYR A 7 -15.52 -8.75 -7.42
CA TYR A 7 -16.39 -9.13 -6.30
C TYR A 7 -17.04 -7.90 -5.64
N THR A 8 -18.37 -7.78 -5.74
CA THR A 8 -19.14 -6.66 -5.17
C THR A 8 -18.96 -6.52 -3.66
N LYS A 9 -18.83 -7.64 -2.94
CA LYS A 9 -18.54 -7.67 -1.49
C LYS A 9 -17.19 -7.04 -1.12
N MET A 10 -16.28 -6.87 -2.08
CA MET A 10 -14.97 -6.25 -1.88
C MET A 10 -14.98 -4.74 -2.16
N LYS A 11 -16.11 -4.12 -2.50
CA LYS A 11 -16.21 -2.67 -2.76
C LYS A 11 -16.37 -1.85 -1.47
N THR A 12 -15.48 -2.04 -0.51
CA THR A 12 -15.43 -1.23 0.73
C THR A 12 -14.53 -0.02 0.54
N ALA A 13 -14.69 1.03 1.36
CA ALA A 13 -13.83 2.22 1.32
C ALA A 13 -12.34 1.87 1.43
N THR A 14 -11.99 0.96 2.34
CA THR A 14 -10.60 0.50 2.52
C THR A 14 -10.07 -0.30 1.34
N ASN A 15 -10.89 -1.15 0.72
CA ASN A 15 -10.45 -1.91 -0.45
C ASN A 15 -10.24 -1.01 -1.68
N ILE A 16 -10.92 0.13 -1.74
CA ILE A 16 -10.69 1.15 -2.78
C ILE A 16 -9.31 1.81 -2.59
N TYR A 17 -8.89 2.09 -1.35
CA TYR A 17 -7.52 2.54 -1.08
C TYR A 17 -6.49 1.44 -1.40
N ILE A 18 -6.73 0.19 -1.00
CA ILE A 18 -5.85 -0.95 -1.32
C ILE A 18 -5.71 -1.12 -2.84
N PHE A 19 -6.80 -0.94 -3.60
CA PHE A 19 -6.75 -0.96 -5.05
C PHE A 19 -5.84 0.14 -5.60
N ASN A 20 -5.96 1.37 -5.07
CA ASN A 20 -5.14 2.51 -5.48
C ASN A 20 -3.65 2.27 -5.21
N LEU A 21 -3.33 1.76 -4.02
CA LEU A 21 -1.95 1.42 -3.67
C LEU A 21 -1.40 0.33 -4.58
N ALA A 22 -2.17 -0.74 -4.81
CA ALA A 22 -1.76 -1.82 -5.71
C ALA A 22 -1.58 -1.36 -7.17
N LEU A 23 -2.32 -0.34 -7.61
CA LEU A 23 -2.14 0.27 -8.92
C LEU A 23 -0.82 1.05 -8.98
N ALA A 24 -0.53 1.87 -7.98
CA ALA A 24 0.74 2.60 -7.87
C ALA A 24 1.94 1.63 -7.82
N ASP A 25 1.84 0.58 -7.00
CA ASP A 25 2.89 -0.45 -6.87
C ASP A 25 3.10 -1.24 -8.17
N ALA A 26 2.03 -1.55 -8.90
CA ALA A 26 2.15 -2.21 -10.19
C ALA A 26 2.88 -1.34 -11.21
N LEU A 27 2.60 -0.03 -11.25
CA LEU A 27 3.27 0.90 -12.15
C LEU A 27 4.77 0.99 -11.87
N VAL A 28 5.19 1.15 -10.61
CA VAL A 28 6.64 1.18 -10.28
C VAL A 28 7.29 -0.18 -10.51
N THR A 29 6.56 -1.29 -10.33
CA THR A 29 7.12 -2.61 -10.66
C THR A 29 7.46 -2.74 -12.15
N THR A 30 6.76 -2.02 -13.04
CA THR A 30 7.12 -1.99 -14.47
C THR A 30 8.42 -1.23 -14.78
N THR A 31 8.93 -0.40 -13.86
CA THR A 31 10.20 0.33 -14.03
C THR A 31 11.43 -0.51 -13.64
N MET A 32 11.24 -1.60 -12.86
CA MET A 32 12.31 -2.54 -12.46
C MET A 32 13.24 -3.03 -13.58
N PRO A 33 12.76 -3.48 -14.76
CA PRO A 33 13.65 -3.92 -15.83
C PRO A 33 14.54 -2.78 -16.35
N PHE A 34 14.02 -1.54 -16.42
CA PHE A 34 14.83 -0.38 -16.82
C PHE A 34 15.92 -0.10 -15.79
N GLN A 35 15.57 -0.13 -14.49
CA GLN A 35 16.53 0.04 -13.41
C GLN A 35 17.63 -1.04 -13.42
N SER A 36 17.27 -2.29 -13.70
CA SER A 36 18.24 -3.39 -13.82
C SER A 36 19.22 -3.17 -14.98
N THR A 37 18.73 -2.70 -16.13
CA THR A 37 19.60 -2.41 -17.27
C THR A 37 20.54 -1.26 -16.97
N VAL A 38 20.06 -0.19 -16.32
CA VAL A 38 20.89 0.95 -15.91
C VAL A 38 21.97 0.51 -14.93
N TYR A 39 21.65 -0.39 -13.99
CA TYR A 39 22.63 -0.96 -13.06
C TYR A 39 23.72 -1.76 -13.79
N LEU A 40 23.36 -2.57 -14.80
CA LEU A 40 24.31 -3.42 -15.53
C LEU A 40 25.16 -2.63 -16.55
N MET A 41 24.54 -1.66 -17.24
CA MET A 41 25.19 -0.88 -18.30
C MET A 41 25.86 0.38 -17.77
N ASN A 42 25.62 0.76 -16.51
CA ASN A 42 26.04 2.01 -15.91
C ASN A 42 25.71 3.24 -16.79
N SER A 43 24.60 3.18 -17.53
CA SER A 43 24.15 4.19 -18.50
C SER A 43 22.67 4.02 -18.82
N TRP A 44 22.03 5.07 -19.34
CA TRP A 44 20.63 5.07 -19.79
C TRP A 44 20.52 4.87 -21.31
N PRO A 45 20.22 3.66 -21.81
CA PRO A 45 20.18 3.38 -23.25
C PRO A 45 18.81 3.64 -23.90
N PHE A 46 17.78 4.03 -23.14
CA PHE A 46 16.38 3.98 -23.59
C PHE A 46 15.88 5.29 -24.22
N GLY A 47 16.72 6.32 -24.25
CA GLY A 47 16.38 7.64 -24.80
C GLY A 47 15.47 8.48 -23.91
N ASP A 48 15.20 9.71 -24.38
CA ASP A 48 14.55 10.78 -23.60
C ASP A 48 13.08 10.48 -23.23
N VAL A 49 12.32 9.91 -24.18
CA VAL A 49 10.89 9.62 -23.97
C VAL A 49 10.68 8.63 -22.82
N LEU A 50 11.44 7.54 -22.81
CA LEU A 50 11.35 6.56 -21.73
C LEU A 50 11.90 7.11 -20.41
N CYS A 51 12.90 8.00 -20.45
CA CYS A 51 13.42 8.65 -19.25
C CYS A 51 12.31 9.47 -18.56
N LYS A 52 11.62 10.33 -19.31
CA LYS A 52 10.49 11.13 -18.83
C LYS A 52 9.38 10.28 -18.24
N ILE A 53 9.04 9.17 -18.90
CA ILE A 53 8.00 8.25 -18.44
C ILE A 53 8.41 7.55 -17.14
N VAL A 54 9.61 6.98 -17.07
CA VAL A 54 10.08 6.24 -15.89
C VAL A 54 10.22 7.15 -14.68
N ILE A 55 10.84 8.32 -14.83
CA ILE A 55 10.93 9.32 -13.75
C ILE A 55 9.53 9.71 -13.28
N SER A 56 8.60 9.99 -14.19
CA SER A 56 7.23 10.34 -13.81
C SER A 56 6.53 9.22 -13.03
N ILE A 57 6.66 7.96 -13.46
CA ILE A 57 6.11 6.80 -12.75
C ILE A 57 6.66 6.71 -11.33
N ASP A 58 7.96 6.93 -11.14
CA ASP A 58 8.59 6.90 -9.82
C ASP A 58 8.01 7.98 -8.89
N TYR A 59 7.87 9.22 -9.38
CA TYR A 59 7.24 10.31 -8.63
C TYR A 59 5.75 10.05 -8.34
N TYR A 60 5.00 9.55 -9.32
CA TYR A 60 3.60 9.17 -9.12
C TYR A 60 3.47 8.07 -8.07
N ASN A 61 4.32 7.04 -8.12
CA ASN A 61 4.31 5.97 -7.13
C ASN A 61 4.60 6.51 -5.73
N MET A 62 5.66 7.30 -5.57
CA MET A 62 6.07 7.84 -4.27
C MET A 62 4.93 8.62 -3.61
N PHE A 63 4.39 9.63 -4.30
CA PHE A 63 3.32 10.50 -3.75
C PHE A 63 1.99 9.76 -3.59
N THR A 64 1.57 9.00 -4.60
CA THR A 64 0.27 8.31 -4.55
C THR A 64 0.26 7.25 -3.46
N SER A 65 1.36 6.52 -3.28
CA SER A 65 1.45 5.47 -2.27
C SER A 65 1.38 6.04 -0.86
N ILE A 66 2.18 7.07 -0.56
CA ILE A 66 2.21 7.62 0.79
C ILE A 66 0.93 8.39 1.16
N PHE A 67 0.33 9.12 0.22
CA PHE A 67 -0.96 9.76 0.46
C PHE A 67 -2.07 8.72 0.64
N THR A 68 -2.04 7.62 -0.11
CA THR A 68 -2.99 6.51 0.08
C THR A 68 -2.83 5.88 1.47
N LEU A 69 -1.60 5.60 1.93
CA LEU A 69 -1.34 5.06 3.27
C LEU A 69 -1.77 6.02 4.38
N THR A 70 -1.55 7.32 4.18
CA THR A 70 -2.00 8.37 5.10
C THR A 70 -3.53 8.37 5.21
N MET A 71 -4.23 8.36 4.07
CA MET A 71 -5.69 8.32 4.05
C MET A 71 -6.26 7.01 4.58
N MET A 72 -5.58 5.87 4.38
CA MET A 72 -5.93 4.61 5.02
C MET A 72 -5.81 4.71 6.55
N SER A 73 -4.78 5.38 7.05
CA SER A 73 -4.58 5.60 8.49
C SER A 73 -5.65 6.51 9.09
N VAL A 74 -6.02 7.58 8.38
CA VAL A 74 -7.12 8.49 8.74
C VAL A 74 -8.47 7.77 8.71
N ASP A 75 -8.76 6.98 7.67
CA ASP A 75 -9.97 6.14 7.56
C ASP A 75 -10.13 5.24 8.78
N ARG A 76 -9.03 4.64 9.24
CA ARG A 76 -9.00 3.77 10.42
C ARG A 76 -9.18 4.54 11.71
N TYR A 77 -8.51 5.69 11.86
CA TYR A 77 -8.70 6.59 12.98
C TYR A 77 -10.18 6.99 13.13
N ILE A 78 -10.82 7.43 12.05
CA ILE A 78 -12.24 7.83 12.05
C ILE A 78 -13.13 6.63 12.43
N ALA A 79 -12.86 5.44 11.89
CA ALA A 79 -13.63 4.24 12.20
C ALA A 79 -13.64 3.87 13.69
N VAL A 80 -12.55 4.16 14.42
CA VAL A 80 -12.37 3.76 15.82
C VAL A 80 -12.71 4.89 16.79
N CYS A 81 -12.20 6.09 16.52
CA CYS A 81 -12.36 7.24 17.40
C CYS A 81 -13.70 7.97 17.20
N HIS A 82 -14.29 7.88 16.01
CA HIS A 82 -15.50 8.61 15.62
C HIS A 82 -16.55 7.70 14.96
N PRO A 83 -17.07 6.68 15.66
CA PRO A 83 -17.90 5.63 15.06
C PRO A 83 -19.20 6.14 14.43
N VAL A 84 -19.80 7.21 14.96
CA VAL A 84 -21.01 7.83 14.38
C VAL A 84 -20.68 8.50 13.05
N LYS A 85 -19.64 9.35 13.01
CA LYS A 85 -19.18 10.01 11.77
C LYS A 85 -18.69 9.00 10.73
N ALA A 86 -18.17 7.85 11.18
CA ALA A 86 -17.68 6.81 10.29
C ALA A 86 -18.78 6.21 9.39
N LEU A 87 -20.05 6.20 9.84
CA LEU A 87 -21.18 5.73 9.04
C LEU A 87 -21.36 6.56 7.76
N ASP A 88 -21.19 7.88 7.86
CA ASP A 88 -21.34 8.79 6.72
C ASP A 88 -20.04 8.96 5.93
N PHE A 89 -18.89 8.91 6.60
CA PHE A 89 -17.59 9.18 5.98
C PHE A 89 -17.07 7.98 5.16
N ARG A 90 -17.23 6.75 5.66
CA ARG A 90 -16.57 5.55 5.09
C ARG A 90 -17.35 4.93 3.94
N THR A 91 -17.82 5.76 3.02
CA THR A 91 -18.56 5.29 1.84
C THR A 91 -17.61 5.04 0.66
N PRO A 92 -17.92 4.06 -0.22
CA PRO A 92 -17.12 3.80 -1.42
C PRO A 92 -16.99 5.01 -2.35
N LEU A 93 -18.02 5.85 -2.43
CA LEU A 93 -18.01 7.06 -3.25
C LEU A 93 -16.99 8.07 -2.73
N LYS A 94 -17.00 8.36 -1.42
CA LYS A 94 -16.03 9.29 -0.81
C LYS A 94 -14.60 8.78 -0.95
N ALA A 95 -14.36 7.48 -0.77
CA ALA A 95 -13.04 6.88 -0.99
C ALA A 95 -12.55 7.04 -2.44
N LYS A 96 -13.43 6.89 -3.43
CA LYS A 96 -13.08 7.14 -4.85
C LYS A 96 -12.73 8.61 -5.10
N ILE A 97 -13.53 9.54 -4.57
CA ILE A 97 -13.25 10.97 -4.69
C ILE A 97 -11.89 11.30 -4.08
N ILE A 98 -11.60 10.80 -2.88
CA ILE A 98 -10.30 10.99 -2.22
C ILE A 98 -9.16 10.42 -3.07
N ASN A 99 -9.30 9.22 -3.65
CA ASN A 99 -8.29 8.69 -4.56
C ASN A 99 -8.07 9.56 -5.79
N ILE A 100 -9.13 10.09 -6.40
CA ILE A 100 -9.00 11.02 -7.53
C ILE A 100 -8.23 12.27 -7.09
N CYS A 101 -8.54 12.83 -5.91
CA CYS A 101 -7.79 13.97 -5.37
C CYS A 101 -6.31 13.63 -5.12
N ILE A 102 -6.01 12.42 -4.63
CA ILE A 102 -4.62 11.95 -4.47
C ILE A 102 -3.91 11.95 -5.82
N TRP A 103 -4.52 11.39 -6.86
CA TRP A 103 -3.93 11.38 -8.20
C TRP A 103 -3.72 12.78 -8.75
N LEU A 104 -4.69 13.68 -8.62
CA LEU A 104 -4.55 15.07 -9.06
C LEU A 104 -3.43 15.80 -8.31
N LEU A 105 -3.30 15.57 -7.01
CA LEU A 105 -2.20 16.14 -6.21
C LEU A 105 -0.85 15.56 -6.63
N SER A 106 -0.76 14.24 -6.80
CA SER A 106 0.45 13.57 -7.33
C SER A 106 0.78 14.04 -8.75
N SER A 107 -0.23 14.33 -9.58
CA SER A 107 -0.04 14.84 -10.94
C SER A 107 0.65 16.19 -10.98
N SER A 108 0.49 17.03 -9.95
CA SER A 108 1.23 18.31 -9.91
C SER A 108 2.73 18.07 -9.98
N VAL A 109 3.26 17.10 -9.23
CA VAL A 109 4.69 16.74 -9.26
C VAL A 109 5.01 15.79 -10.40
N GLY A 110 4.14 14.82 -10.70
CA GLY A 110 4.34 13.83 -11.75
C GLY A 110 4.37 14.43 -13.16
N ILE A 111 3.57 15.47 -13.44
CA ILE A 111 3.61 16.22 -14.70
C ILE A 111 4.86 17.09 -14.76
N SER A 112 5.22 17.77 -13.67
CA SER A 112 6.48 18.51 -13.60
C SER A 112 7.69 17.60 -13.87
N ALA A 113 7.66 16.37 -13.36
CA ALA A 113 8.69 15.37 -13.61
C ALA A 113 8.76 14.92 -15.09
N ILE A 114 7.63 14.89 -15.81
CA ILE A 114 7.63 14.64 -17.28
C ILE A 114 8.27 15.81 -18.03
N VAL A 115 7.94 17.03 -17.63
CA VAL A 115 8.42 18.26 -18.29
C VAL A 115 9.92 18.44 -18.06
N LEU A 116 10.37 18.23 -16.82
CA LEU A 116 11.77 18.42 -16.42
C LEU A 116 12.64 17.18 -16.64
N GLY A 117 12.06 15.98 -16.74
CA GLY A 117 12.82 14.76 -16.99
C GLY A 117 13.52 14.81 -18.33
N GLY A 118 14.72 14.28 -18.40
CA GLY A 118 15.42 14.13 -19.67
C GLY A 118 16.78 13.48 -19.53
N THR A 119 17.39 13.18 -20.68
CA THR A 119 18.72 12.57 -20.74
C THR A 119 19.81 13.61 -20.97
N LYS A 120 20.87 13.59 -20.15
CA LYS A 120 22.07 14.42 -20.33
C LYS A 120 23.31 13.53 -20.35
N VAL A 121 24.27 13.84 -21.22
CA VAL A 121 25.56 13.16 -21.24
C VAL A 121 26.42 13.75 -20.14
N ARG A 122 26.97 12.90 -19.28
CA ARG A 122 27.90 13.31 -18.23
C ARG A 122 29.29 13.50 -18.82
N GLU A 123 29.79 14.73 -18.76
CA GLU A 123 31.03 15.16 -19.45
C GLU A 123 32.28 14.42 -18.94
N ASP A 124 32.28 13.91 -17.71
CA ASP A 124 33.41 13.24 -17.06
C ASP A 124 33.57 11.76 -17.41
N VAL A 125 32.50 11.07 -17.82
CA VAL A 125 32.51 9.61 -18.05
C VAL A 125 31.89 9.16 -19.39
N ASP A 126 31.41 10.09 -20.23
CA ASP A 126 30.73 9.79 -21.51
C ASP A 126 29.56 8.81 -21.35
N VAL A 127 28.82 9.00 -20.25
CA VAL A 127 27.66 8.18 -19.87
C VAL A 127 26.39 9.00 -20.01
N ILE A 128 25.35 8.40 -20.60
CA ILE A 128 24.02 9.00 -20.65
C ILE A 128 23.34 8.78 -19.30
N GLU A 129 23.00 9.86 -18.59
CA GLU A 129 22.22 9.84 -17.37
C GLU A 129 20.77 10.28 -17.63
N CYS A 130 19.83 9.65 -16.92
CA CYS A 130 18.42 10.03 -16.92
C CYS A 130 18.07 10.65 -15.57
N SER A 131 17.75 11.95 -15.57
CA SER A 131 17.49 12.72 -14.35
C SER A 131 16.54 13.90 -14.62
N LEU A 132 16.14 14.59 -13.55
CA LEU A 132 15.44 15.86 -13.68
C LEU A 132 16.42 16.95 -14.11
N GLN A 133 16.13 17.61 -15.21
CA GLN A 133 16.90 18.70 -15.77
C GLN A 133 16.35 20.03 -15.24
N PHE A 134 17.10 20.67 -14.34
CA PHE A 134 16.85 22.03 -13.89
C PHE A 134 17.65 23.03 -14.75
N PRO A 135 17.26 24.31 -14.77
CA PRO A 135 18.07 25.35 -15.43
C PRO A 135 19.51 25.31 -14.90
N ASP A 136 20.49 25.40 -15.81
CA ASP A 136 21.92 25.38 -15.44
C ASP A 136 22.25 26.54 -14.48
N GLU A 137 21.61 27.70 -14.68
CA GLU A 137 21.60 28.78 -13.70
C GLU A 137 20.88 28.34 -12.42
N HIS A 138 21.64 28.22 -11.32
CA HIS A 138 21.14 27.80 -10.01
C HIS A 138 20.65 26.35 -9.94
N TYR A 139 21.16 25.44 -10.79
CA TYR A 139 20.84 24.02 -10.77
C TYR A 139 20.85 23.42 -9.35
N ALA A 140 21.93 23.65 -8.60
CA ALA A 140 22.11 23.11 -7.24
C ALA A 140 21.03 23.59 -6.26
N TRP A 141 20.55 24.83 -6.41
CA TRP A 141 19.50 25.37 -5.56
C TRP A 141 18.16 24.71 -5.86
N TRP A 142 17.79 24.58 -7.14
CA TRP A 142 16.53 23.94 -7.55
C TRP A 142 16.50 22.46 -7.21
N ASP A 143 17.60 21.74 -7.43
CA ASP A 143 17.73 20.33 -7.05
C ASP A 143 17.57 20.14 -5.53
N LEU A 144 18.28 20.93 -4.71
CA LEU A 144 18.15 20.89 -3.26
C LEU A 144 16.73 21.26 -2.80
N PHE A 145 16.16 22.33 -3.35
CA PHE A 145 14.81 22.79 -3.02
C PHE A 145 13.78 21.71 -3.29
N MET A 146 13.82 21.07 -4.47
CA MET A 146 12.91 19.98 -4.83
C MET A 146 13.10 18.77 -3.92
N LYS A 147 14.34 18.37 -3.62
CA LYS A 147 14.64 17.26 -2.69
C LYS A 147 14.10 17.53 -1.28
N ILE A 148 14.26 18.75 -0.76
CA ILE A 148 13.68 19.16 0.54
C ILE A 148 12.15 19.12 0.49
N CYS A 149 11.53 19.67 -0.56
CA CYS A 149 10.07 19.65 -0.70
C CYS A 149 9.55 18.21 -0.74
N VAL A 150 10.19 17.34 -1.52
CA VAL A 150 9.88 15.91 -1.57
C VAL A 150 10.01 15.27 -0.19
N PHE A 151 11.11 15.51 0.53
CA PHE A 151 11.29 14.97 1.87
C PHE A 151 10.19 15.42 2.85
N VAL A 152 9.82 16.70 2.82
CA VAL A 152 8.80 17.24 3.72
C VAL A 152 7.40 16.71 3.37
N PHE A 153 7.01 16.79 2.09
CA PHE A 153 5.64 16.49 1.66
C PHE A 153 5.39 14.99 1.41
N ALA A 154 6.38 14.25 0.95
CA ALA A 154 6.26 12.82 0.67
C ALA A 154 6.70 11.92 1.83
N PHE A 155 7.35 12.47 2.87
CA PHE A 155 7.80 11.68 4.01
C PHE A 155 7.39 12.29 5.36
N VAL A 156 7.89 13.47 5.74
CA VAL A 156 7.70 14.02 7.09
C VAL A 156 6.23 14.26 7.44
N ILE A 157 5.51 15.06 6.63
CA ILE A 157 4.11 15.40 6.89
C ILE A 157 3.22 14.13 6.93
N PRO A 158 3.28 13.23 5.93
CA PRO A 158 2.54 11.97 5.97
C PRO A 158 2.83 11.12 7.20
N VAL A 159 4.11 10.92 7.54
CA VAL A 159 4.52 10.10 8.69
C VAL A 159 3.99 10.70 9.99
N LEU A 160 4.04 12.02 10.15
CA LEU A 160 3.47 12.70 11.33
C LEU A 160 1.97 12.47 11.44
N ILE A 161 1.21 12.63 10.35
CA ILE A 161 -0.24 12.40 10.33
C ILE A 161 -0.54 10.95 10.73
N ILE A 162 0.20 9.99 10.17
CA ILE A 162 0.06 8.57 10.47
C ILE A 162 0.32 8.33 11.97
N ILE A 163 1.44 8.81 12.52
CA ILE A 163 1.80 8.67 13.93
C ILE A 163 0.71 9.23 14.84
N VAL A 164 0.20 10.43 14.56
CA VAL A 164 -0.88 11.04 15.34
C VAL A 164 -2.15 10.19 15.27
N CYS A 165 -2.57 9.76 14.07
CA CYS A 165 -3.74 8.90 13.89
C CYS A 165 -3.64 7.60 14.69
N TYR A 166 -2.49 6.93 14.65
CA TYR A 166 -2.26 5.69 15.40
C TYR A 166 -2.20 5.91 16.90
N THR A 167 -1.55 6.97 17.36
CA THR A 167 -1.44 7.29 18.77
C THR A 167 -2.83 7.53 19.36
N LEU A 168 -3.63 8.39 18.73
CA LEU A 168 -5.00 8.67 19.18
C LEU A 168 -5.90 7.43 19.12
N MET A 169 -5.75 6.60 18.09
CA MET A 169 -6.48 5.34 17.97
C MET A 169 -6.13 4.35 19.09
N ILE A 170 -4.84 4.18 19.40
CA ILE A 170 -4.38 3.27 20.48
C ILE A 170 -4.86 3.77 21.85
N LEU A 171 -4.79 5.07 22.11
CA LEU A 171 -5.29 5.67 23.36
C LEU A 171 -6.79 5.41 23.53
N ARG A 172 -7.58 5.60 22.46
CA ARG A 172 -9.02 5.31 22.48
C ARG A 172 -9.31 3.83 22.70
N LEU A 173 -8.54 2.94 22.07
CA LEU A 173 -8.73 1.50 22.24
C LEU A 173 -8.42 1.05 23.68
N LYS A 174 -7.38 1.61 24.29
CA LYS A 174 -7.07 1.37 25.71
C LYS A 174 -8.19 1.88 26.63
N SER A 175 -8.74 3.07 26.37
CA SER A 175 -9.82 3.64 27.20
C SER A 175 -11.13 2.86 27.09
N VAL A 176 -11.53 2.45 25.88
CA VAL A 176 -12.77 1.68 25.65
C VAL A 176 -12.65 0.26 26.19
N ARG A 177 -11.44 -0.33 26.19
CA ARG A 177 -11.18 -1.65 26.78
C ARG A 177 -11.41 -1.70 28.29
N LEU A 178 -11.16 -0.60 29.00
CA LEU A 178 -11.48 -0.51 30.43
C LEU A 178 -12.99 -0.48 30.69
N LEU A 179 -13.79 -0.11 29.67
CA LEU A 179 -15.23 0.12 29.79
C LEU A 179 -16.10 -0.98 29.16
N SER A 180 -15.58 -1.77 28.21
CA SER A 180 -16.37 -2.73 27.43
C SER A 180 -15.73 -4.11 27.36
N GLY A 181 -16.42 -5.15 27.85
CA GLY A 181 -15.96 -6.54 27.94
C GLY A 181 -16.13 -7.40 26.67
N SER A 182 -16.54 -6.84 25.53
CA SER A 182 -16.79 -7.63 24.31
C SER A 182 -15.48 -8.03 23.59
N ARG A 183 -15.07 -9.29 23.77
CA ARG A 183 -13.79 -9.85 23.30
C ARG A 183 -13.64 -9.97 21.77
N GLU A 184 -14.73 -10.17 21.03
CA GLU A 184 -14.66 -10.52 19.60
C GLU A 184 -14.49 -9.30 18.67
N LYS A 185 -15.26 -8.23 18.89
CA LYS A 185 -15.14 -6.97 18.14
C LYS A 185 -13.77 -6.32 18.35
N ASP A 186 -13.22 -6.47 19.55
CA ASP A 186 -11.89 -6.01 19.96
C ASP A 186 -10.76 -6.78 19.25
N ARG A 187 -10.93 -8.09 19.01
CA ARG A 187 -9.95 -8.91 18.27
C ARG A 187 -9.79 -8.50 16.81
N ASN A 188 -10.91 -8.27 16.11
CA ASN A 188 -10.87 -7.83 14.71
C ASN A 188 -10.28 -6.42 14.58
N LEU A 189 -10.63 -5.50 15.48
CA LEU A 189 -10.02 -4.16 15.50
C LEU A 189 -8.52 -4.20 15.75
N ARG A 190 -8.05 -5.03 16.71
CA ARG A 190 -6.62 -5.21 16.97
C ARG A 190 -5.87 -5.80 15.78
N ARG A 191 -6.45 -6.79 15.11
CA ARG A 191 -5.84 -7.39 13.89
C ARG A 191 -5.65 -6.34 12.81
N ILE A 192 -6.69 -5.54 12.54
CA ILE A 192 -6.64 -4.48 11.51
C ILE A 192 -5.64 -3.37 11.93
N THR A 193 -5.65 -2.96 13.19
CA THR A 193 -4.72 -1.95 13.72
C THR A 193 -3.27 -2.41 13.60
N ARG A 194 -2.99 -3.66 14.00
CA ARG A 194 -1.68 -4.29 13.86
C ARG A 194 -1.26 -4.39 12.41
N LEU A 195 -2.17 -4.78 11.51
CA LEU A 195 -1.89 -4.83 10.06
C LEU A 195 -1.41 -3.47 9.57
N VAL A 196 -2.15 -2.39 9.81
CA VAL A 196 -1.77 -1.10 9.24
C VAL A 196 -0.53 -0.53 9.93
N LEU A 197 -0.33 -0.77 11.23
CA LEU A 197 0.91 -0.41 11.92
C LEU A 197 2.13 -1.13 11.34
N VAL A 198 1.99 -2.42 10.98
CA VAL A 198 3.04 -3.17 10.28
C VAL A 198 3.29 -2.59 8.89
N VAL A 199 2.26 -2.27 8.12
CA VAL A 199 2.40 -1.65 6.78
C VAL A 199 3.13 -0.31 6.89
N VAL A 200 2.78 0.53 7.87
CA VAL A 200 3.45 1.81 8.12
C VAL A 200 4.90 1.61 8.54
N ALA A 201 5.18 0.65 9.44
CA ALA A 201 6.53 0.36 9.87
C ALA A 201 7.40 -0.08 8.68
N VAL A 202 6.89 -1.00 7.84
CA VAL A 202 7.55 -1.43 6.60
C VAL A 202 7.82 -0.24 5.69
N PHE A 203 6.82 0.63 5.47
CA PHE A 203 6.99 1.83 4.64
C PHE A 203 8.12 2.73 5.17
N ILE A 204 8.10 3.06 6.47
CA ILE A 204 9.14 3.89 7.08
C ILE A 204 10.51 3.21 6.93
N THR A 205 10.63 1.93 7.25
CA THR A 205 11.93 1.22 7.14
C THR A 205 12.44 1.14 5.70
N CYS A 206 11.56 1.03 4.71
CA CYS A 206 11.94 0.92 3.32
C CYS A 206 12.27 2.27 2.68
N TRP A 207 11.55 3.34 3.04
CA TRP A 207 11.68 4.66 2.41
C TRP A 207 12.62 5.61 3.15
N THR A 208 12.83 5.43 4.47
CA THR A 208 13.76 6.29 5.23
C THR A 208 15.19 6.28 4.65
N PRO A 209 15.78 5.11 4.29
CA PRO A 209 17.15 5.07 3.80
C PRO A 209 17.36 5.90 2.53
N ILE A 210 16.46 5.79 1.55
CA ILE A 210 16.57 6.55 0.29
C ILE A 210 16.40 8.05 0.51
N HIS A 211 15.45 8.46 1.36
CA HIS A 211 15.24 9.87 1.68
C HIS A 211 16.43 10.51 2.41
N ILE A 212 17.02 9.79 3.38
CA ILE A 212 18.23 10.25 4.05
C ILE A 212 19.40 10.31 3.07
N PHE A 213 19.59 9.27 2.26
CA PHE A 213 20.68 9.21 1.28
C PHE A 213 20.64 10.42 0.33
N ILE A 214 19.49 10.69 -0.29
CA ILE A 214 19.31 11.81 -1.22
C ILE A 214 19.57 13.16 -0.53
N LEU A 215 19.18 13.31 0.74
CA LEU A 215 19.39 14.56 1.48
C LEU A 215 20.86 14.75 1.86
N VAL A 216 21.54 13.69 2.30
CA VAL A 216 22.97 13.70 2.68
C VAL A 216 23.84 13.97 1.45
N GLU A 217 23.49 13.38 0.30
CA GLU A 217 24.12 13.67 -0.99
C GLU A 217 23.92 15.13 -1.41
N ALA A 218 22.70 15.66 -1.31
CA ALA A 218 22.40 17.05 -1.66
C ALA A 218 23.12 18.08 -0.77
N LEU A 219 23.46 17.72 0.48
CA LEU A 219 24.24 18.56 1.39
C LEU A 219 25.77 18.46 1.15
N GLY A 220 26.21 17.73 0.12
CA GLY A 220 27.61 17.64 -0.29
C GLY A 220 28.48 16.74 0.59
N SER A 221 27.88 15.86 1.39
CA SER A 221 28.59 15.05 2.40
C SER A 221 28.92 13.62 1.96
N VAL A 222 28.63 13.25 0.71
CA VAL A 222 28.87 11.90 0.17
C VAL A 222 30.03 11.93 -0.83
N SER A 223 31.12 11.25 -0.49
CA SER A 223 32.18 10.95 -1.46
C SER A 223 31.66 10.00 -2.55
N HIS A 224 32.03 10.22 -3.82
CA HIS A 224 31.77 9.28 -4.93
C HIS A 224 32.59 7.98 -4.79
N SER A 225 32.29 7.19 -3.77
CA SER A 225 32.92 5.90 -3.50
C SER A 225 32.03 4.75 -3.99
N THR A 226 32.62 3.59 -4.29
CA THR A 226 31.87 2.37 -4.61
C THR A 226 30.88 1.99 -3.51
N ALA A 227 31.20 2.32 -2.25
CA ALA A 227 30.32 2.11 -1.11
C ALA A 227 29.08 3.02 -1.15
N ALA A 228 29.23 4.28 -1.56
CA ALA A 228 28.09 5.19 -1.74
C ALA A 228 27.15 4.72 -2.85
N LEU A 229 27.71 4.31 -4.00
CA LEU A 229 26.92 3.77 -5.11
C LEU A 229 26.17 2.48 -4.72
N SER A 230 26.84 1.56 -4.02
CA SER A 230 26.20 0.35 -3.50
C SER A 230 25.07 0.66 -2.50
N SER A 231 25.28 1.68 -1.65
CA SER A 231 24.28 2.14 -0.69
C SER A 231 23.06 2.75 -1.39
N TYR A 232 23.26 3.51 -2.48
CA TYR A 232 22.17 4.05 -3.29
C TYR A 232 21.28 2.94 -3.88
N TYR A 233 21.88 1.95 -4.55
CA TYR A 233 21.12 0.83 -5.12
C TYR A 233 20.44 -0.03 -4.04
N PHE A 234 21.07 -0.20 -2.88
CA PHE A 234 20.45 -0.87 -1.74
C PHE A 234 19.20 -0.11 -1.24
N CYS A 235 19.28 1.22 -1.13
CA CYS A 235 18.14 2.05 -0.73
C CYS A 235 16.99 1.98 -1.74
N ILE A 236 17.30 1.99 -3.05
CA ILE A 236 16.31 1.78 -4.11
C ILE A 236 15.67 0.39 -4.01
N ALA A 237 16.45 -0.66 -3.77
CA ALA A 237 15.94 -2.02 -3.63
C ALA A 237 14.94 -2.16 -2.47
N LEU A 238 15.17 -1.44 -1.37
CA LEU A 238 14.20 -1.37 -0.25
C LEU A 238 12.87 -0.72 -0.68
N GLY A 239 12.93 0.34 -1.49
CA GLY A 239 11.74 0.98 -2.08
C GLY A 239 10.91 0.00 -2.94
N TYR A 240 11.56 -0.71 -3.86
CA TYR A 240 10.89 -1.75 -4.67
C TYR A 240 10.33 -2.91 -3.84
N THR A 241 11.04 -3.28 -2.78
CA THR A 241 10.59 -4.32 -1.84
C THR A 241 9.29 -3.91 -1.16
N ASN A 242 9.14 -2.63 -0.76
CA ASN A 242 7.90 -2.12 -0.17
C ASN A 242 6.70 -2.30 -1.11
N SER A 243 6.85 -1.98 -2.40
CA SER A 243 5.79 -2.18 -3.39
C SER A 243 5.44 -3.66 -3.62
N SER A 244 6.43 -4.54 -3.53
CA SER A 244 6.23 -5.99 -3.69
C SER A 244 5.66 -6.68 -2.43
N LEU A 245 5.89 -6.11 -1.25
CA LEU A 245 5.38 -6.64 0.03
C LEU A 245 3.89 -6.39 0.23
N ASN A 246 3.32 -5.33 -0.37
CA ASN A 246 1.93 -4.96 -0.18
C ASN A 246 0.93 -6.09 -0.50
N PRO A 247 1.00 -6.79 -1.67
CA PRO A 247 0.15 -7.95 -1.96
C PRO A 247 0.27 -9.09 -0.93
N ILE A 248 1.48 -9.36 -0.45
CA ILE A 248 1.77 -10.40 0.55
C ILE A 248 1.09 -10.01 1.87
N LEU A 249 1.32 -8.77 2.34
CA LEU A 249 0.72 -8.25 3.56
C LEU A 249 -0.82 -8.38 3.51
N TYR A 250 -1.46 -8.03 2.40
CA TYR A 250 -2.92 -8.16 2.26
C TYR A 250 -3.39 -9.62 2.27
N ALA A 251 -2.68 -10.53 1.60
CA ALA A 251 -3.03 -11.95 1.56
C ALA A 251 -2.91 -12.64 2.93
N PHE A 252 -1.96 -12.21 3.77
CA PHE A 252 -1.78 -12.76 5.12
C PHE A 252 -2.71 -12.13 6.16
N LEU A 253 -3.01 -10.85 6.02
CA LEU A 253 -3.61 -10.07 7.11
C LEU A 253 -5.13 -9.87 6.98
N ASP A 254 -5.71 -9.97 5.78
CA ASP A 254 -7.17 -9.89 5.58
C ASP A 254 -7.77 -11.26 5.18
N GLU A 255 -8.62 -11.81 6.05
CA GLU A 255 -9.30 -13.11 5.82
C GLU A 255 -10.21 -13.10 4.59
N ASN A 256 -10.80 -11.96 4.23
CA ASN A 256 -11.61 -11.84 3.02
C ASN A 256 -10.73 -11.93 1.77
N PHE A 257 -9.57 -11.26 1.77
CA PHE A 257 -8.59 -11.40 0.69
C PHE A 257 -8.06 -12.83 0.62
N LYS A 258 -7.69 -13.44 1.75
CA LYS A 258 -7.21 -14.82 1.82
C LYS A 258 -8.23 -15.80 1.24
N ARG A 259 -9.51 -15.65 1.60
CA ARG A 259 -10.60 -16.48 1.07
C ARG A 259 -10.80 -16.26 -0.43
N CYS A 260 -10.89 -15.02 -0.90
CA CYS A 260 -11.03 -14.73 -2.32
C CYS A 260 -9.83 -15.20 -3.16
N PHE A 261 -8.60 -15.06 -2.64
CA PHE A 261 -7.39 -15.51 -3.31
C PHE A 261 -7.35 -17.03 -3.40
N ARG A 262 -7.74 -17.73 -2.32
CA ARG A 262 -7.89 -19.18 -2.32
C ARG A 262 -8.96 -19.66 -3.30
N ASP A 263 -10.10 -18.98 -3.35
CA ASP A 263 -11.19 -19.34 -4.28
C ASP A 263 -10.80 -19.08 -5.75
N PHE A 264 -9.95 -18.08 -6.02
CA PHE A 264 -9.43 -17.76 -7.34
C PHE A 264 -8.30 -18.70 -7.78
N CYS A 265 -7.29 -18.92 -6.93
CA CYS A 265 -6.12 -19.74 -7.25
C CYS A 265 -6.37 -21.25 -7.10
N PHE A 266 -7.31 -21.65 -6.23
CA PHE A 266 -7.65 -23.05 -5.97
C PHE A 266 -9.17 -23.31 -6.03
N PRO A 267 -9.81 -23.17 -7.21
CA PRO A 267 -11.27 -23.26 -7.35
C PRO A 267 -11.87 -24.62 -6.93
N ILE A 268 -11.07 -25.69 -7.02
CA ILE A 268 -11.50 -27.07 -6.75
C ILE A 268 -11.69 -27.31 -5.24
N ARG A 269 -10.82 -26.73 -4.40
CA ARG A 269 -10.84 -26.91 -2.94
C ARG A 269 -12.01 -26.17 -2.29
N SER A 270 -12.38 -25.00 -2.79
CA SER A 270 -13.51 -24.19 -2.30
C SER A 270 -14.88 -24.80 -2.65
N ARG A 271 -14.98 -25.53 -3.77
CA ARG A 271 -16.19 -26.24 -4.19
C ARG A 271 -16.48 -27.47 -3.32
N MET A 272 -15.43 -28.24 -2.95
CA MET A 272 -15.53 -29.35 -1.98
C MET A 272 -15.91 -28.87 -0.58
N GLU A 273 -15.32 -27.77 -0.11
CA GLU A 273 -15.62 -27.19 1.22
C GLU A 273 -17.09 -26.72 1.32
N ARG A 274 -17.62 -26.09 0.25
CA ARG A 274 -19.05 -25.72 0.16
C ARG A 274 -19.99 -26.92 0.16
N GLN A 275 -19.67 -27.99 -0.57
CA GLN A 275 -20.47 -29.22 -0.58
C GLN A 275 -20.46 -29.96 0.77
N SER A 276 -19.36 -29.92 1.50
CA SER A 276 -19.28 -30.47 2.86
C SER A 276 -20.19 -29.70 3.83
N THR A 277 -20.16 -28.36 3.81
CA THR A 277 -21.06 -27.54 4.65
C THR A 277 -22.54 -27.64 4.27
N SER A 278 -22.88 -27.87 2.99
CA SER A 278 -24.28 -28.08 2.59
C SER A 278 -24.78 -29.46 3.03
N ARG A 279 -23.95 -30.50 2.94
CA ARG A 279 -24.29 -31.84 3.45
C ARG A 279 -24.52 -31.82 4.96
N VAL A 280 -23.65 -31.17 5.73
CA VAL A 280 -23.83 -31.03 7.20
C VAL A 280 -25.11 -30.27 7.55
N ARG A 281 -25.49 -29.24 6.79
CA ARG A 281 -26.78 -28.55 6.99
C ARG A 281 -27.99 -29.44 6.70
N HIS A 282 -27.92 -30.28 5.67
CA HIS A 282 -28.98 -31.26 5.41
C HIS A 282 -29.08 -32.31 6.52
N THR A 283 -27.95 -32.77 7.09
CA THR A 283 -27.97 -33.77 8.18
C THR A 283 -28.51 -33.21 9.51
N VAL A 284 -28.39 -31.91 9.76
CA VAL A 284 -28.92 -31.25 10.97
C VAL A 284 -30.41 -30.89 10.83
N GLN A 285 -30.96 -30.87 9.61
CA GLN A 285 -32.35 -30.50 9.34
C GLN A 285 -33.34 -31.68 9.30
N ASP A 286 -32.87 -32.92 9.42
CA ASP A 286 -33.72 -34.11 9.59
C ASP A 286 -33.65 -34.69 11.02
N PRO A 287 -34.31 -34.09 12.02
CA PRO A 287 -34.71 -34.81 13.24
C PRO A 287 -36.06 -35.49 12.97
N GLY A 288 -36.05 -36.56 12.16
CA GLY A 288 -37.28 -37.05 11.55
C GLY A 288 -37.35 -38.54 11.31
N TYR A 289 -36.79 -39.40 12.18
CA TYR A 289 -37.25 -40.79 12.28
C TYR A 289 -36.82 -41.46 13.60
N ALA A 290 -37.49 -41.10 14.69
CA ALA A 290 -37.63 -41.97 15.85
C ALA A 290 -39.14 -42.11 16.09
N ARG A 291 -39.75 -43.12 15.46
CA ARG A 291 -41.07 -43.60 15.89
C ARG A 291 -40.82 -44.58 17.02
N ASP A 292 -41.08 -44.11 18.23
CA ASP A 292 -41.39 -44.96 19.38
C ASP A 292 -42.60 -45.82 19.03
N VAL A 293 -42.44 -47.14 19.13
CA VAL A 293 -43.54 -48.08 19.32
C VAL A 293 -43.17 -48.87 20.56
N ASP A 294 -43.52 -48.31 21.72
CA ASP A 294 -43.56 -49.05 22.97
C ASP A 294 -45.02 -49.42 23.24
N GLY A 295 -45.26 -50.71 23.47
CA GLY A 295 -46.59 -51.28 23.65
C GLY A 295 -47.06 -51.24 25.10
N MET A 296 -48.37 -51.30 25.33
CA MET A 296 -48.91 -52.10 26.45
C MET A 296 -50.44 -52.35 26.32
N ASN A 297 -50.78 -53.64 26.15
CA ASN A 297 -51.89 -54.45 26.69
C ASN A 297 -53.32 -53.90 26.87
N LYS A 298 -54.30 -54.71 26.45
CA LYS A 298 -55.19 -55.44 27.39
C LYS A 298 -55.92 -56.66 26.76
N PRO A 299 -56.26 -57.69 27.56
CA PRO A 299 -56.93 -58.91 27.14
C PRO A 299 -58.46 -58.83 27.30
N VAL A 300 -59.21 -59.50 26.41
CA VAL A 300 -60.29 -60.50 26.61
C VAL A 300 -60.59 -61.07 25.23
#